data_AF-I3I449-F1
#
_entry.id   AF-I3I449-F1
#
_cell.length_a   1.000
_cell.length_b   1.000
_cell.length_c   1.000
_cell.angle_alpha   90.00
_cell.angle_beta   90.00
_cell.angle_gamma   90.00
#
_symmetry.space_group_name_H-M   'P 1'
#
loop_
_entity.id
_entity.type
_entity.pdbx_description
1 polymer ?
#
loop_
_entity_poly.entity_id
_entity_poly.type
_entity_poly.pdbx_seq_one_letter_code
_entity_poly.pdbx_strand_id
1 'polypeptide(L)'
;MAARKQTAVNTVASLEQQLAQLKTQLSKARAAQAADAVKAVAGLAKDAAKATAALKAAQTKLTAAAKKKTPGSAKQVAAAKAAVAAAKKEAAAAKAAVVSAKKEAAAAKAAAKLAAAHDKAVAKAEAAVAKRLKAAAKKSAAKSKVAEKKAAAKAKLAAKKAAAKAKLAAKKQAAKAKAAAKKAALKKKAADKKAAIKAKLAAKKAAAKAKVAAKKPAAKKAAVAKPAAAKKPAAPKAAAAKKPAVKKAPAVKKAPAAKKPAGAAPAKRGRKPKAAVPAA
;
A
#
# COMPACT_ATOMS: atom_id res chain seq x y z
N MET A 1 1.29 4.08 -15.08
CA MET A 1 1.25 3.28 -13.83
C MET A 1 2.38 2.24 -13.74
N ALA A 2 2.65 1.42 -14.77
CA ALA A 2 3.63 0.33 -14.70
C ALA A 2 5.08 0.76 -14.38
N ALA A 3 5.65 1.72 -15.13
CA ALA A 3 7.05 2.15 -14.96
C ALA A 3 7.41 2.60 -13.53
N ARG A 4 6.51 3.35 -12.85
CA ARG A 4 6.70 3.78 -11.45
C ARG A 4 6.65 2.63 -10.43
N LYS A 5 6.02 1.50 -10.75
CA LYS A 5 6.09 0.29 -9.91
C LYS A 5 7.42 -0.44 -10.10
N GLN A 6 7.94 -0.48 -11.32
CA GLN A 6 9.17 -1.20 -11.63
C GLN A 6 10.41 -0.52 -11.04
N THR A 7 10.48 0.81 -11.07
CA THR A 7 11.52 1.57 -10.34
C THR A 7 11.44 1.37 -8.83
N ALA A 8 10.24 1.37 -8.24
CA ALA A 8 10.05 1.15 -6.81
C ALA A 8 10.42 -0.29 -6.35
N VAL A 9 10.24 -1.31 -7.21
CA VAL A 9 10.71 -2.68 -6.90
C VAL A 9 12.24 -2.75 -6.96
N ASN A 10 12.87 -2.09 -7.94
CA ASN A 10 14.33 -2.04 -8.04
C ASN A 10 14.99 -1.29 -6.87
N THR A 11 14.39 -0.22 -6.34
CA THR A 11 14.91 0.46 -5.15
C THR A 11 14.80 -0.41 -3.89
N VAL A 12 13.70 -1.14 -3.71
CA VAL A 12 13.56 -2.09 -2.58
C VAL A 12 14.60 -3.21 -2.66
N ALA A 13 14.78 -3.84 -3.83
CA ALA A 13 15.78 -4.88 -4.01
C ALA A 13 17.23 -4.39 -3.76
N SER A 14 17.55 -3.16 -4.18
CA SER A 14 18.84 -2.52 -3.89
C SER A 14 19.04 -2.27 -2.38
N LEU A 15 18.02 -1.77 -1.69
CA LEU A 15 18.06 -1.58 -0.23
C LEU A 15 18.23 -2.91 0.52
N GLU A 16 17.58 -3.99 0.08
CA GLU A 16 17.76 -5.34 0.65
C GLU A 16 19.20 -5.84 0.48
N GLN A 17 19.81 -5.64 -0.70
CA GLN A 17 21.22 -5.97 -0.94
C GLN A 17 22.16 -5.14 -0.05
N GLN A 18 21.94 -3.82 0.06
CA GLN A 18 22.73 -2.95 0.94
C GLN A 18 22.62 -3.37 2.41
N LEU A 19 21.42 -3.72 2.88
CA LEU A 19 21.24 -4.24 4.25
C LEU A 19 21.97 -5.57 4.49
N ALA A 20 22.00 -6.47 3.50
CA ALA A 20 22.76 -7.72 3.60
C ALA A 20 24.27 -7.49 3.64
N GLN A 21 24.78 -6.56 2.83
CA GLN A 21 26.18 -6.13 2.85
C GLN A 21 26.55 -5.48 4.19
N LEU A 22 25.74 -4.54 4.70
CA LEU A 22 25.95 -3.88 5.99
C LEU A 22 25.92 -4.89 7.15
N LYS A 23 24.94 -5.81 7.20
CA LYS A 23 24.90 -6.91 8.19
C LYS A 23 26.22 -7.71 8.18
N THR A 24 26.77 -8.01 7.01
CA THR A 24 28.03 -8.76 6.83
C THR A 24 29.26 -7.95 7.25
N GLN A 25 29.32 -6.66 6.90
CA GLN A 25 30.40 -5.77 7.33
C GLN A 25 30.41 -5.58 8.84
N LEU A 26 29.24 -5.41 9.46
CA LEU A 26 29.09 -5.24 10.90
C LEU A 26 29.56 -6.50 11.68
N SER A 27 29.23 -7.70 11.20
CA SER A 27 29.71 -8.94 11.83
C SER A 27 31.23 -9.10 11.75
N LYS A 28 31.83 -8.77 10.59
CA LYS A 28 33.30 -8.73 10.42
C LYS A 28 33.95 -7.67 11.32
N ALA A 29 33.38 -6.47 11.40
CA ALA A 29 33.90 -5.39 12.25
C ALA A 29 33.88 -5.75 13.74
N ARG A 30 32.79 -6.36 14.24
CA ARG A 30 32.71 -6.88 15.63
C ARG A 30 33.78 -7.94 15.91
N ALA A 31 34.03 -8.85 14.97
CA ALA A 31 35.05 -9.87 15.11
C ALA A 31 36.48 -9.28 15.10
N ALA A 32 36.76 -8.33 14.20
CA ALA A 32 38.02 -7.60 14.14
C ALA A 32 38.27 -6.82 15.45
N GLN A 33 37.30 -6.03 15.90
CA GLN A 33 37.39 -5.27 17.16
C GLN A 33 37.70 -6.17 18.37
N ALA A 34 37.07 -7.35 18.46
CA ALA A 34 37.35 -8.31 19.53
C ALA A 34 38.76 -8.94 19.43
N ALA A 35 39.29 -9.12 18.22
CA ALA A 35 40.66 -9.60 18.01
C ALA A 35 41.71 -8.51 18.30
N ASP A 36 41.47 -7.28 17.85
CA ASP A 36 42.38 -6.17 18.03
C ASP A 36 42.44 -5.69 19.49
N ALA A 37 41.33 -5.76 20.24
CA ALA A 37 41.34 -5.58 21.69
C ALA A 37 42.24 -6.61 22.41
N VAL A 38 42.32 -7.86 21.92
CA VAL A 38 43.25 -8.87 22.47
C VAL A 38 44.69 -8.55 22.11
N LYS A 39 44.97 -8.10 20.88
CA LYS A 39 46.31 -7.64 20.48
C LYS A 39 46.76 -6.44 21.31
N ALA A 40 45.87 -5.48 21.58
CA ALA A 40 46.13 -4.31 22.42
C ALA A 40 46.51 -4.72 23.85
N VAL A 41 45.79 -5.67 24.46
CA VAL A 41 46.16 -6.25 25.76
C VAL A 41 47.56 -6.88 25.73
N ALA A 42 47.92 -7.59 24.66
CA ALA A 42 49.25 -8.19 24.53
C ALA A 42 50.37 -7.15 24.34
N GLY A 43 50.11 -6.04 23.63
CA GLY A 43 51.02 -4.90 23.51
C GLY A 43 51.25 -4.24 24.88
N LEU A 44 50.17 -3.79 25.52
CA LEU A 44 50.20 -3.15 26.83
C LEU A 44 50.86 -4.04 27.91
N ALA A 45 50.69 -5.36 27.83
CA ALA A 45 51.36 -6.30 28.74
C ALA A 45 52.90 -6.30 28.56
N LYS A 46 53.39 -6.20 27.32
CA LYS A 46 54.83 -6.05 27.03
C LYS A 46 55.36 -4.71 27.55
N ASP A 47 54.60 -3.63 27.40
CA ASP A 47 55.02 -2.30 27.86
C ASP A 47 54.98 -2.18 29.39
N ALA A 48 54.01 -2.81 30.06
CA ALA A 48 54.00 -2.96 31.51
C ALA A 48 55.17 -3.79 32.05
N ALA A 49 55.63 -4.80 31.29
CA ALA A 49 56.85 -5.54 31.60
C ALA A 49 58.10 -4.67 31.46
N LYS A 50 58.23 -3.90 30.37
CA LYS A 50 59.33 -2.92 30.17
C LYS A 50 59.37 -1.87 31.29
N ALA A 51 58.23 -1.25 31.63
CA ALA A 51 58.16 -0.27 32.70
C ALA A 51 58.53 -0.88 34.07
N THR A 52 58.15 -2.13 34.32
CA THR A 52 58.56 -2.86 35.54
C THR A 52 60.07 -3.16 35.55
N ALA A 53 60.69 -3.44 34.40
CA ALA A 53 62.14 -3.61 34.29
C ALA A 53 62.89 -2.28 34.48
N ALA A 54 62.39 -1.17 33.89
CA ALA A 54 62.93 0.17 34.09
C ALA A 54 62.89 0.60 35.57
N LEU A 55 61.80 0.31 36.28
CA LEU A 55 61.70 0.54 37.73
C LEU A 55 62.78 -0.23 38.51
N LYS A 56 62.99 -1.52 38.21
CA LYS A 56 64.07 -2.32 38.84
C LYS A 56 65.45 -1.71 38.56
N ALA A 57 65.72 -1.33 37.31
CA ALA A 57 66.99 -0.69 36.94
C ALA A 57 67.21 0.66 37.66
N ALA A 58 66.16 1.47 37.81
CA ALA A 58 66.22 2.71 38.58
C ALA A 58 66.50 2.46 40.07
N GLN A 59 65.88 1.43 40.65
CA GLN A 59 66.15 1.02 42.04
C GLN A 59 67.60 0.58 42.25
N THR A 60 68.16 -0.22 41.34
CA THR A 60 69.59 -0.61 41.38
C THR A 60 70.53 0.59 41.24
N LYS A 61 70.18 1.58 40.39
CA LYS A 61 70.94 2.83 40.30
C LYS A 61 70.87 3.66 41.59
N LEU A 62 69.72 3.70 42.27
CA LEU A 62 69.56 4.37 43.56
C LEU A 62 70.39 3.70 44.66
N THR A 63 70.39 2.38 44.76
CA THR A 63 71.20 1.66 45.76
C THR A 63 72.70 1.80 45.49
N ALA A 64 73.12 1.86 44.22
CA ALA A 64 74.51 2.15 43.85
C ALA A 64 74.92 3.60 44.18
N ALA A 65 74.08 4.60 43.87
CA ALA A 65 74.34 6.00 44.19
C ALA A 65 74.45 6.24 45.72
N ALA A 66 73.60 5.59 46.50
CA ALA A 66 73.58 5.72 47.97
C ALA A 66 74.84 5.15 48.67
N LYS A 67 75.62 4.29 48.00
CA LYS A 67 76.86 3.73 48.56
C LYS A 67 78.06 4.67 48.47
N LYS A 68 78.05 5.68 47.58
CA LYS A 68 79.14 6.65 47.46
C LYS A 68 78.97 7.74 48.53
N LYS A 69 79.90 7.85 49.49
CA LYS A 69 79.90 8.90 50.53
C LYS A 69 80.83 10.07 50.17
N THR A 70 80.49 10.83 49.13
CA THR A 70 81.22 12.05 48.73
C THR A 70 80.26 13.24 48.63
N PRO A 71 80.72 14.50 48.78
CA PRO A 71 79.83 15.66 48.69
C PRO A 71 79.02 15.73 47.38
N GLY A 72 79.62 15.30 46.27
CA GLY A 72 78.94 15.20 44.97
C GLY A 72 77.86 14.11 44.87
N SER A 73 77.86 13.10 45.75
CA SER A 73 76.91 11.99 45.67
C SER A 73 75.49 12.38 46.11
N ALA A 74 75.33 13.42 46.94
CA ALA A 74 74.03 13.89 47.41
C ALA A 74 73.11 14.28 46.24
N LYS A 75 73.64 15.01 45.24
CA LYS A 75 72.91 15.35 44.01
C LYS A 75 72.56 14.11 43.17
N GLN A 76 73.46 13.13 43.10
CA GLN A 76 73.22 11.86 42.38
C GLN A 76 72.14 11.01 43.06
N VAL A 77 72.12 10.94 44.39
CA VAL A 77 71.08 10.25 45.17
C VAL A 77 69.73 10.94 45.01
N ALA A 78 69.68 12.28 45.01
CA ALA A 78 68.45 13.03 44.75
C ALA A 78 67.88 12.75 43.35
N ALA A 79 68.73 12.80 42.31
CA ALA A 79 68.34 12.46 40.94
C ALA A 79 67.88 11.00 40.80
N ALA A 80 68.56 10.06 41.45
CA ALA A 80 68.16 8.65 41.44
C ALA A 80 66.82 8.39 42.18
N LYS A 81 66.55 9.10 43.28
CA LYS A 81 65.24 9.08 43.96
C LYS A 81 64.13 9.59 43.04
N ALA A 82 64.36 10.68 42.31
CA ALA A 82 63.42 11.22 41.34
C ALA A 82 63.15 10.22 40.18
N ALA A 83 64.19 9.58 39.64
CA ALA A 83 64.07 8.55 38.61
C ALA A 83 63.26 7.33 39.08
N VAL A 84 63.48 6.85 40.31
CA VAL A 84 62.67 5.78 40.90
C VAL A 84 61.21 6.20 41.09
N ALA A 85 60.94 7.44 41.49
CA ALA A 85 59.58 7.96 41.65
C ALA A 85 58.85 8.05 40.29
N ALA A 86 59.53 8.50 39.23
CA ALA A 86 58.99 8.54 37.88
C ALA A 86 58.68 7.12 37.35
N ALA A 87 59.67 6.22 37.37
CA ALA A 87 59.49 4.84 36.91
C ALA A 87 58.41 4.08 37.72
N LYS A 88 58.21 4.41 39.00
CA LYS A 88 57.13 3.83 39.82
C LYS A 88 55.75 4.30 39.36
N LYS A 89 55.60 5.58 38.97
CA LYS A 89 54.36 6.11 38.37
C LYS A 89 54.07 5.44 37.03
N GLU A 90 55.06 5.35 36.15
CA GLU A 90 54.94 4.69 34.84
C GLU A 90 54.55 3.20 34.96
N ALA A 91 55.24 2.44 35.82
CA ALA A 91 54.92 1.04 36.04
C ALA A 91 53.52 0.83 36.65
N ALA A 92 53.04 1.76 37.48
CA ALA A 92 51.67 1.73 38.00
C ALA A 92 50.64 2.06 36.89
N ALA A 93 50.89 3.09 36.09
CA ALA A 93 50.02 3.49 34.97
C ALA A 93 49.92 2.38 33.91
N ALA A 94 51.04 1.77 33.52
CA ALA A 94 51.05 0.68 32.55
C ALA A 94 50.28 -0.56 33.06
N LYS A 95 50.40 -0.90 34.36
CA LYS A 95 49.59 -1.96 34.98
C LYS A 95 48.09 -1.63 34.99
N ALA A 96 47.72 -0.38 35.28
CA ALA A 96 46.33 0.07 35.24
C ALA A 96 45.76 -0.02 33.80
N ALA A 97 46.52 0.40 32.78
CA ALA A 97 46.15 0.28 31.38
C ALA A 97 45.90 -1.17 30.95
N VAL A 98 46.77 -2.11 31.35
CA VAL A 98 46.57 -3.56 31.12
C VAL A 98 45.27 -4.06 31.77
N VAL A 99 44.92 -3.60 32.96
CA VAL A 99 43.67 -3.98 33.64
C VAL A 99 42.45 -3.42 32.93
N SER A 100 42.48 -2.16 32.45
CA SER A 100 41.38 -1.59 31.66
C SER A 100 41.18 -2.35 30.34
N ALA A 101 42.26 -2.49 29.57
CA ALA A 101 42.24 -3.18 28.28
C ALA A 101 41.76 -4.64 28.40
N LYS A 102 42.10 -5.34 29.51
CA LYS A 102 41.56 -6.70 29.78
C LYS A 102 40.05 -6.70 29.98
N LYS A 103 39.49 -5.71 30.69
CA LYS A 103 38.04 -5.56 30.87
C LYS A 103 37.36 -5.23 29.54
N GLU A 104 37.93 -4.32 28.76
CA GLU A 104 37.43 -3.93 27.44
C GLU A 104 37.47 -5.09 26.44
N ALA A 105 38.55 -5.86 26.38
CA ALA A 105 38.66 -7.05 25.53
C ALA A 105 37.68 -8.16 25.94
N ALA A 106 37.40 -8.32 27.24
CA ALA A 106 36.36 -9.24 27.72
C ALA A 106 34.96 -8.76 27.32
N ALA A 107 34.66 -7.47 27.47
CA ALA A 107 33.39 -6.87 27.07
C ALA A 107 33.18 -6.95 25.54
N ALA A 108 34.20 -6.67 24.74
CA ALA A 108 34.15 -6.78 23.28
C ALA A 108 33.86 -8.22 22.81
N LYS A 109 34.50 -9.23 23.43
CA LYS A 109 34.20 -10.65 23.17
C LYS A 109 32.77 -11.03 23.57
N ALA A 110 32.29 -10.57 24.72
CA ALA A 110 30.92 -10.82 25.17
C ALA A 110 29.90 -10.19 24.21
N ALA A 111 30.11 -8.93 23.81
CA ALA A 111 29.27 -8.23 22.84
C ALA A 111 29.26 -8.92 21.46
N ALA A 112 30.43 -9.36 20.96
CA ALA A 112 30.52 -10.11 19.71
C ALA A 112 29.76 -11.45 19.77
N LYS A 113 29.83 -12.18 20.89
CA LYS A 113 29.09 -13.44 21.10
C LYS A 113 27.58 -13.22 21.19
N LEU A 114 27.14 -12.18 21.91
CA LEU A 114 25.72 -11.80 22.01
C LEU A 114 25.16 -11.36 20.65
N ALA A 115 25.91 -10.56 19.90
CA ALA A 115 25.56 -10.15 18.55
C ALA A 115 25.39 -11.37 17.62
N ALA A 116 26.35 -12.29 17.59
CA ALA A 116 26.27 -13.51 16.78
C ALA A 116 25.09 -14.42 17.18
N ALA A 117 24.69 -14.45 18.46
CA ALA A 117 23.50 -15.15 18.92
C ALA A 117 22.21 -14.45 18.45
N HIS A 118 22.15 -13.12 18.54
CA HIS A 118 21.03 -12.32 18.05
C HIS A 118 20.86 -12.46 16.53
N ASP A 119 21.94 -12.38 15.74
CA ASP A 119 21.89 -12.50 14.29
C ASP A 119 21.36 -13.90 13.85
N LYS A 120 21.73 -14.97 14.57
CA LYS A 120 21.16 -16.32 14.38
C LYS A 120 19.68 -16.39 14.76
N ALA A 121 19.26 -15.73 15.85
CA ALA A 121 17.86 -15.69 16.27
C ALA A 121 16.99 -14.93 15.25
N VAL A 122 17.48 -13.78 14.76
CA VAL A 122 16.84 -13.00 13.69
C VAL A 122 16.71 -13.83 12.41
N ALA A 123 17.77 -14.49 11.94
CA ALA A 123 17.69 -15.35 10.76
C ALA A 123 16.65 -16.48 10.90
N LYS A 124 16.55 -17.09 12.08
CA LYS A 124 15.52 -18.11 12.37
C LYS A 124 14.10 -17.53 12.39
N ALA A 125 13.92 -16.31 12.90
CA ALA A 125 12.65 -15.60 12.91
C ALA A 125 12.24 -15.15 11.48
N GLU A 126 13.15 -14.55 10.71
CA GLU A 126 12.96 -14.16 9.31
C GLU A 126 12.55 -15.39 8.47
N ALA A 127 13.21 -16.54 8.63
CA ALA A 127 12.86 -17.79 7.95
C ALA A 127 11.46 -18.31 8.34
N ALA A 128 11.08 -18.22 9.63
CA ALA A 128 9.76 -18.62 10.10
C ALA A 128 8.64 -17.70 9.55
N VAL A 129 8.88 -16.38 9.50
CA VAL A 129 7.99 -15.41 8.88
C VAL A 129 7.86 -15.67 7.38
N ALA A 130 8.96 -15.89 6.67
CA ALA A 130 8.94 -16.22 5.24
C ALA A 130 8.13 -17.50 4.94
N LYS A 131 8.23 -18.54 5.78
CA LYS A 131 7.41 -19.76 5.68
C LYS A 131 5.92 -19.48 5.89
N ARG A 132 5.57 -18.66 6.89
CA ARG A 132 4.18 -18.23 7.16
C ARG A 132 3.60 -17.40 6.01
N LEU A 133 4.37 -16.44 5.47
CA LEU A 133 3.96 -15.62 4.32
C LEU A 133 3.73 -16.46 3.05
N LYS A 134 4.64 -17.40 2.75
CA LYS A 134 4.46 -18.35 1.62
C LYS A 134 3.20 -19.21 1.79
N ALA A 135 2.89 -19.68 3.00
CA ALA A 135 1.66 -20.42 3.28
C ALA A 135 0.40 -19.56 3.13
N ALA A 136 0.42 -18.32 3.64
CA ALA A 136 -0.68 -17.36 3.51
C ALA A 136 -0.94 -17.00 2.04
N ALA A 137 0.12 -16.77 1.24
CA ALA A 137 0.02 -16.49 -0.19
C ALA A 137 -0.62 -17.67 -0.96
N LYS A 138 -0.20 -18.92 -0.69
CA LYS A 138 -0.83 -20.12 -1.27
C LYS A 138 -2.32 -20.22 -0.90
N LYS A 139 -2.69 -19.98 0.36
CA LYS A 139 -4.08 -20.00 0.84
C LYS A 139 -4.93 -18.90 0.20
N SER A 140 -4.35 -17.72 -0.03
CA SER A 140 -5.01 -16.61 -0.75
C SER A 140 -5.24 -16.95 -2.23
N ALA A 141 -4.20 -17.41 -2.94
CA ALA A 141 -4.29 -17.78 -4.35
C ALA A 141 -5.32 -18.91 -4.61
N ALA A 142 -5.43 -19.88 -3.69
CA ALA A 142 -6.45 -20.92 -3.77
C ALA A 142 -7.88 -20.34 -3.64
N LYS A 143 -8.11 -19.42 -2.69
CA LYS A 143 -9.41 -18.74 -2.52
C LYS A 143 -9.81 -17.94 -3.77
N SER A 144 -8.89 -17.19 -4.37
CA SER A 144 -9.15 -16.41 -5.59
C SER A 144 -9.57 -17.30 -6.76
N LYS A 145 -8.83 -18.40 -7.01
CA LYS A 145 -9.17 -19.37 -8.07
C LYS A 145 -10.56 -20.00 -7.89
N VAL A 146 -10.99 -20.25 -6.64
CA VAL A 146 -12.35 -20.75 -6.35
C VAL A 146 -13.41 -19.67 -6.59
N ALA A 147 -13.13 -18.41 -6.22
CA ALA A 147 -14.03 -17.29 -6.47
C ALA A 147 -14.24 -17.05 -7.98
N GLU A 148 -13.16 -17.06 -8.77
CA GLU A 148 -13.19 -16.94 -10.24
C GLU A 148 -14.02 -18.07 -10.89
N LYS A 149 -13.79 -19.33 -10.50
CA LYS A 149 -14.60 -20.46 -10.99
C LYS A 149 -16.09 -20.30 -10.65
N LYS A 150 -16.43 -19.84 -9.44
CA LYS A 150 -17.83 -19.55 -9.04
C LYS A 150 -18.43 -18.38 -9.84
N ALA A 151 -17.67 -17.33 -10.12
CA ALA A 151 -18.11 -16.20 -10.93
C ALA A 151 -18.38 -16.62 -12.39
N ALA A 152 -17.45 -17.37 -13.01
CA ALA A 152 -17.59 -17.88 -14.37
C ALA A 152 -18.80 -18.82 -14.53
N ALA A 153 -19.08 -19.68 -13.54
CA ALA A 153 -20.26 -20.53 -13.53
C ALA A 153 -21.58 -19.72 -13.48
N LYS A 154 -21.65 -18.69 -12.63
CA LYS A 154 -22.81 -17.77 -12.56
C LYS A 154 -23.02 -17.02 -13.88
N ALA A 155 -21.94 -16.53 -14.49
CA ALA A 155 -22.00 -15.83 -15.78
C ALA A 155 -22.53 -16.74 -16.91
N LYS A 156 -22.02 -17.98 -17.02
CA LYS A 156 -22.52 -18.98 -17.99
C LYS A 156 -24.00 -19.31 -17.79
N LEU A 157 -24.47 -19.40 -16.55
CA LEU A 157 -25.89 -19.63 -16.25
C LEU A 157 -26.77 -18.42 -16.62
N ALA A 158 -26.30 -17.21 -16.34
CA ALA A 158 -26.99 -15.97 -16.74
C ALA A 158 -27.11 -15.86 -18.27
N ALA A 159 -26.04 -16.15 -19.02
CA ALA A 159 -26.04 -16.18 -20.47
C ALA A 159 -27.05 -17.21 -21.04
N LYS A 160 -27.07 -18.44 -20.50
CA LYS A 160 -28.08 -19.46 -20.89
C LYS A 160 -29.51 -18.99 -20.62
N LYS A 161 -29.79 -18.36 -19.46
CA LYS A 161 -31.12 -17.80 -19.15
C LYS A 161 -31.50 -16.64 -20.08
N ALA A 162 -30.55 -15.77 -20.44
CA ALA A 162 -30.79 -14.68 -21.40
C ALA A 162 -31.11 -15.22 -22.80
N ALA A 163 -30.33 -16.19 -23.30
CA ALA A 163 -30.56 -16.83 -24.59
C ALA A 163 -31.92 -17.54 -24.67
N ALA A 164 -32.36 -18.21 -23.60
CA ALA A 164 -33.68 -18.82 -23.53
C ALA A 164 -34.82 -17.77 -23.61
N LYS A 165 -34.70 -16.65 -22.87
CA LYS A 165 -35.64 -15.53 -22.95
C LYS A 165 -35.70 -14.91 -24.35
N ALA A 166 -34.54 -14.71 -25.00
CA ALA A 166 -34.45 -14.18 -26.36
C ALA A 166 -35.14 -15.11 -27.38
N LYS A 167 -34.90 -16.43 -27.33
CA LYS A 167 -35.58 -17.41 -28.19
C LYS A 167 -37.10 -17.41 -27.99
N LEU A 168 -37.58 -17.27 -26.74
CA LEU A 168 -39.02 -17.18 -26.45
C LEU A 168 -39.63 -15.87 -26.98
N ALA A 169 -38.93 -14.74 -26.84
CA ALA A 169 -39.36 -13.45 -27.38
C ALA A 169 -39.47 -13.49 -28.92
N ALA A 170 -38.47 -14.07 -29.60
CA ALA A 170 -38.49 -14.26 -31.05
C ALA A 170 -39.68 -15.13 -31.51
N LYS A 171 -39.96 -16.26 -30.84
CA LYS A 171 -41.16 -17.07 -31.12
C LYS A 171 -42.46 -16.27 -30.95
N LYS A 172 -42.58 -15.45 -29.90
CA LYS A 172 -43.75 -14.58 -29.68
C LYS A 172 -43.91 -13.51 -30.76
N GLN A 173 -42.82 -12.90 -31.23
CA GLN A 173 -42.85 -11.92 -32.32
C GLN A 173 -43.24 -12.58 -33.66
N ALA A 174 -42.67 -13.74 -33.99
CA ALA A 174 -43.01 -14.49 -35.20
C ALA A 174 -44.49 -14.90 -35.24
N ALA A 175 -45.07 -15.31 -34.10
CA ALA A 175 -46.50 -15.60 -34.00
C ALA A 175 -47.37 -14.35 -34.25
N LYS A 176 -47.01 -13.20 -33.67
CA LYS A 176 -47.70 -11.91 -33.91
C LYS A 176 -47.60 -11.49 -35.39
N ALA A 177 -46.44 -11.63 -36.03
CA ALA A 177 -46.25 -11.33 -37.44
C ALA A 177 -47.14 -12.22 -38.34
N LYS A 178 -47.19 -13.53 -38.10
CA LYS A 178 -48.09 -14.45 -38.83
C LYS A 178 -49.57 -14.09 -38.64
N ALA A 179 -49.98 -13.69 -37.44
CA ALA A 179 -51.35 -13.24 -37.17
C ALA A 179 -51.69 -11.91 -37.89
N ALA A 180 -50.75 -10.96 -37.92
CA ALA A 180 -50.91 -9.70 -38.66
C ALA A 180 -51.03 -9.94 -40.18
N ALA A 181 -50.19 -10.81 -40.75
CA ALA A 181 -50.25 -11.18 -42.16
C ALA A 181 -51.61 -11.81 -42.55
N LYS A 182 -52.14 -12.73 -41.72
CA LYS A 182 -53.50 -13.29 -41.93
C LYS A 182 -54.59 -12.20 -41.89
N LYS A 183 -54.52 -11.26 -40.95
CA LYS A 183 -55.47 -10.12 -40.89
C LYS A 183 -55.35 -9.19 -42.12
N ALA A 184 -54.15 -8.93 -42.62
CA ALA A 184 -53.92 -8.13 -43.81
C ALA A 184 -54.49 -8.80 -45.08
N ALA A 185 -54.25 -10.11 -45.25
CA ALA A 185 -54.79 -10.88 -46.37
C ALA A 185 -56.33 -10.88 -46.42
N LEU A 186 -56.99 -11.00 -45.26
CA LEU A 186 -58.46 -10.91 -45.17
C LEU A 186 -58.97 -9.52 -45.51
N LYS A 187 -58.29 -8.44 -45.07
CA LYS A 187 -58.64 -7.06 -45.46
C LYS A 187 -58.49 -6.85 -46.96
N LYS A 188 -57.45 -7.39 -47.60
CA LYS A 188 -57.27 -7.29 -49.06
C LYS A 188 -58.41 -7.99 -49.81
N LYS A 189 -58.73 -9.25 -49.47
CA LYS A 189 -59.88 -9.98 -50.05
C LYS A 189 -61.22 -9.24 -49.86
N ALA A 190 -61.42 -8.54 -48.74
CA ALA A 190 -62.61 -7.73 -48.52
C ALA A 190 -62.64 -6.44 -49.35
N ALA A 191 -61.48 -5.80 -49.56
CA ALA A 191 -61.34 -4.64 -50.44
C ALA A 191 -61.59 -5.04 -51.91
N ASP A 192 -61.03 -6.15 -52.37
CA ASP A 192 -61.20 -6.66 -53.73
C ASP A 192 -62.68 -6.98 -54.03
N LYS A 193 -63.39 -7.61 -53.08
CA LYS A 193 -64.86 -7.81 -53.19
C LYS A 193 -65.63 -6.50 -53.27
N LYS A 194 -65.27 -5.47 -52.48
CA LYS A 194 -65.90 -4.14 -52.54
C LYS A 194 -65.59 -3.40 -53.85
N ALA A 195 -64.39 -3.56 -54.40
CA ALA A 195 -64.01 -3.03 -55.71
C ALA A 195 -64.82 -3.69 -56.83
N ALA A 196 -64.97 -5.01 -56.83
CA ALA A 196 -65.76 -5.75 -57.80
C ALA A 196 -67.25 -5.33 -57.79
N ILE A 197 -67.85 -5.08 -56.62
CA ILE A 197 -69.24 -4.57 -56.53
C ILE A 197 -69.33 -3.13 -57.06
N LYS A 198 -68.36 -2.25 -56.76
CA LYS A 198 -68.33 -0.89 -57.34
C LYS A 198 -68.18 -0.91 -58.86
N ALA A 199 -67.35 -1.79 -59.41
CA ALA A 199 -67.20 -1.98 -60.85
C ALA A 199 -68.52 -2.44 -61.52
N LYS A 200 -69.22 -3.42 -60.91
CA LYS A 200 -70.56 -3.83 -61.38
C LYS A 200 -71.59 -2.70 -61.30
N LEU A 201 -71.57 -1.86 -60.25
CA LEU A 201 -72.45 -0.69 -60.16
C LEU A 201 -72.12 0.38 -61.21
N ALA A 202 -70.83 0.60 -61.51
CA ALA A 202 -70.38 1.55 -62.53
C ALA A 202 -70.83 1.10 -63.93
N ALA A 203 -70.67 -0.19 -64.26
CA ALA A 203 -71.18 -0.76 -65.51
C ALA A 203 -72.71 -0.59 -65.64
N LYS A 204 -73.47 -0.82 -64.57
CA LYS A 204 -74.94 -0.63 -64.56
C LYS A 204 -75.33 0.85 -64.73
N LYS A 205 -74.54 1.80 -64.19
CA LYS A 205 -74.72 3.25 -64.43
C LYS A 205 -74.31 3.69 -65.85
N ALA A 206 -73.31 3.05 -66.46
CA ALA A 206 -72.93 3.32 -67.85
C ALA A 206 -74.04 2.86 -68.82
N ALA A 207 -74.58 1.65 -68.61
CA ALA A 207 -75.71 1.13 -69.38
C ALA A 207 -76.97 2.02 -69.26
N ALA A 208 -77.25 2.57 -68.07
CA ALA A 208 -78.34 3.51 -67.88
C ALA A 208 -78.12 4.84 -68.64
N LYS A 209 -76.88 5.36 -68.70
CA LYS A 209 -76.56 6.56 -69.50
C LYS A 209 -76.67 6.33 -71.01
N ALA A 210 -76.32 5.14 -71.49
CA ALA A 210 -76.49 4.79 -72.91
C ALA A 210 -77.97 4.83 -73.34
N LYS A 211 -78.91 4.43 -72.47
CA LYS A 211 -80.36 4.50 -72.73
C LYS A 211 -80.97 5.91 -72.71
N VAL A 212 -80.24 6.93 -72.24
CA VAL A 212 -80.75 8.32 -72.12
C VAL A 212 -80.22 9.23 -73.24
N ALA A 213 -79.33 8.74 -74.11
CA ALA A 213 -78.73 9.53 -75.19
C ALA A 213 -79.64 9.75 -76.42
N ALA A 214 -80.87 9.23 -76.44
CA ALA A 214 -81.74 9.20 -77.63
C ALA A 214 -82.67 10.41 -77.83
N LYS A 215 -82.77 11.36 -76.87
CA LYS A 215 -83.52 12.62 -77.05
C LYS A 215 -82.80 13.83 -76.44
N LYS A 216 -82.30 14.71 -77.32
CA LYS A 216 -81.83 16.11 -77.12
C LYS A 216 -82.91 17.07 -77.70
N PRO A 217 -82.82 18.42 -77.60
CA PRO A 217 -81.77 19.32 -77.06
C PRO A 217 -82.25 20.04 -75.76
N ALA A 218 -81.85 21.24 -75.28
CA ALA A 218 -81.01 22.33 -75.79
C ALA A 218 -80.27 23.17 -74.69
N ALA A 219 -80.52 24.50 -74.65
CA ALA A 219 -80.06 25.58 -73.77
C ALA A 219 -79.40 25.19 -72.42
N LYS A 220 -78.08 25.36 -72.24
CA LYS A 220 -77.30 26.59 -72.01
C LYS A 220 -77.46 27.24 -70.61
N LYS A 221 -76.54 26.84 -69.73
CA LYS A 221 -75.63 27.67 -68.91
C LYS A 221 -76.22 28.88 -68.13
N ALA A 222 -76.28 28.71 -66.80
CA ALA A 222 -75.99 29.77 -65.84
C ALA A 222 -75.07 29.20 -64.75
N ALA A 223 -73.94 29.86 -64.48
CA ALA A 223 -73.03 29.51 -63.38
C ALA A 223 -73.15 30.60 -62.31
N VAL A 224 -73.52 30.23 -61.08
CA VAL A 224 -73.80 31.19 -60.00
C VAL A 224 -73.19 30.71 -58.68
N ALA A 225 -72.51 31.67 -58.03
CA ALA A 225 -72.05 31.72 -56.64
C ALA A 225 -71.02 30.67 -56.14
N LYS A 226 -69.91 31.02 -55.45
CA LYS A 226 -69.70 31.90 -54.26
C LYS A 226 -70.38 31.37 -52.97
N PRO A 227 -69.90 31.73 -51.76
CA PRO A 227 -68.55 32.15 -51.34
C PRO A 227 -68.14 31.53 -49.97
N ALA A 228 -67.11 32.11 -49.33
CA ALA A 228 -66.90 32.26 -47.87
C ALA A 228 -66.69 30.98 -47.00
N ALA A 229 -65.65 30.83 -46.17
CA ALA A 229 -64.99 31.70 -45.18
C ALA A 229 -65.63 31.72 -43.78
N ALA A 230 -64.77 31.80 -42.74
CA ALA A 230 -65.06 32.03 -41.30
C ALA A 230 -65.88 30.92 -40.58
N LYS A 231 -65.76 30.66 -39.26
CA LYS A 231 -64.95 31.12 -38.10
C LYS A 231 -64.75 29.84 -37.20
N LYS A 232 -63.66 29.66 -36.40
CA LYS A 232 -63.41 30.15 -35.01
C LYS A 232 -64.58 29.86 -34.01
N PRO A 233 -64.37 29.78 -32.68
CA PRO A 233 -63.15 29.61 -31.85
C PRO A 233 -63.29 28.55 -30.71
N ALA A 234 -62.25 28.33 -29.88
CA ALA A 234 -62.32 28.28 -28.39
C ALA A 234 -60.97 27.89 -27.74
N ALA A 235 -60.69 28.44 -26.57
CA ALA A 235 -59.54 28.16 -25.67
C ALA A 235 -60.05 27.31 -24.44
N PRO A 236 -59.33 27.08 -23.30
CA PRO A 236 -58.01 27.57 -22.87
C PRO A 236 -57.09 26.58 -22.10
N LYS A 237 -55.97 27.12 -21.58
CA LYS A 237 -55.09 26.71 -20.43
C LYS A 237 -55.64 25.58 -19.52
N ALA A 238 -54.85 24.68 -18.92
CA ALA A 238 -53.75 24.97 -17.99
C ALA A 238 -53.06 23.69 -17.40
N ALA A 239 -51.95 23.90 -16.70
CA ALA A 239 -51.45 23.16 -15.52
C ALA A 239 -51.07 21.66 -15.62
N ALA A 240 -49.79 21.35 -15.32
CA ALA A 240 -49.37 20.86 -13.99
C ALA A 240 -47.98 20.18 -13.98
N ALA A 241 -46.89 20.95 -14.17
CA ALA A 241 -45.56 20.46 -13.80
C ALA A 241 -45.38 20.53 -12.28
N LYS A 242 -45.38 19.39 -11.57
CA LYS A 242 -45.13 19.33 -10.12
C LYS A 242 -43.79 18.68 -9.75
N LYS A 243 -42.85 19.55 -9.38
CA LYS A 243 -41.79 19.42 -8.35
C LYS A 243 -40.82 18.21 -8.37
N PRO A 244 -39.51 18.49 -8.46
CA PRO A 244 -38.48 17.75 -7.72
C PRO A 244 -38.22 18.41 -6.35
N ALA A 245 -38.25 17.64 -5.26
CA ALA A 245 -37.68 18.04 -3.97
C ALA A 245 -37.65 16.86 -2.97
N VAL A 246 -36.46 16.42 -2.53
CA VAL A 246 -36.06 16.35 -1.11
C VAL A 246 -34.54 16.54 -0.99
N LYS A 247 -34.18 17.38 -0.01
CA LYS A 247 -32.88 17.69 0.61
C LYS A 247 -32.01 16.42 0.85
N LYS A 248 -30.68 16.48 1.02
CA LYS A 248 -29.94 17.28 2.01
C LYS A 248 -28.44 17.33 1.69
N ALA A 249 -27.78 18.47 1.93
CA ALA A 249 -26.32 18.60 1.90
C ALA A 249 -25.68 18.07 3.22
N PRO A 250 -24.33 17.99 3.35
CA PRO A 250 -23.55 19.21 3.55
C PRO A 250 -22.28 19.31 2.68
N ALA A 251 -21.86 20.56 2.43
CA ALA A 251 -20.53 20.88 1.92
C ALA A 251 -19.81 21.78 2.94
N VAL A 252 -18.62 21.40 3.39
CA VAL A 252 -17.61 22.35 3.91
C VAL A 252 -16.22 21.85 3.50
N LYS A 253 -15.46 22.70 2.80
CA LYS A 253 -14.00 22.60 2.67
C LYS A 253 -13.37 23.50 3.73
N LYS A 254 -12.42 23.01 4.53
CA LYS A 254 -11.17 23.74 4.84
C LYS A 254 -10.13 22.83 5.50
N ALA A 255 -8.86 23.09 5.18
CA ALA A 255 -7.69 22.50 5.83
C ALA A 255 -7.00 23.58 6.70
N PRO A 256 -5.72 23.45 7.07
CA PRO A 256 -5.27 22.83 8.32
C PRO A 256 -4.71 23.86 9.32
N ALA A 257 -4.54 23.49 10.59
CA ALA A 257 -3.80 24.30 11.57
C ALA A 257 -3.03 23.42 12.57
N ALA A 258 -1.86 23.89 12.99
CA ALA A 258 -0.93 23.16 13.84
C ALA A 258 -0.93 23.69 15.29
N LYS A 259 -0.52 22.84 16.26
CA LYS A 259 0.39 23.23 17.36
C LYS A 259 1.01 22.00 18.04
N LYS A 260 2.24 22.18 18.52
CA LYS A 260 3.11 21.18 19.20
C LYS A 260 3.15 21.51 20.73
N PRO A 261 4.07 21.03 21.60
CA PRO A 261 3.69 20.35 22.84
C PRO A 261 4.11 21.07 24.14
N ALA A 262 3.63 20.60 25.29
CA ALA A 262 4.21 20.78 26.63
C ALA A 262 3.73 19.63 27.54
N GLY A 263 4.44 19.12 28.56
CA GLY A 263 5.79 19.46 29.01
C GLY A 263 5.84 20.21 30.33
N ALA A 264 5.55 19.56 31.47
CA ALA A 264 6.05 19.91 32.81
C ALA A 264 5.66 18.86 33.88
N ALA A 265 6.62 18.47 34.72
CA ALA A 265 6.42 18.06 36.11
C ALA A 265 7.01 19.17 37.01
N PRO A 266 6.57 19.40 38.27
CA PRO A 266 6.89 18.53 39.43
C PRO A 266 5.67 18.43 40.41
N ALA A 267 5.72 18.10 41.73
CA ALA A 267 6.82 17.85 42.67
C ALA A 267 6.46 16.89 43.84
N LYS A 268 7.47 16.12 44.27
CA LYS A 268 7.85 15.71 45.65
C LYS A 268 6.85 15.88 46.82
N ARG A 269 6.53 14.76 47.49
CA ARG A 269 6.50 14.51 48.97
C ARG A 269 6.06 13.03 49.18
N GLY A 270 6.72 12.13 49.91
CA GLY A 270 8.05 12.13 50.54
C GLY A 270 8.37 10.77 51.19
N ARG A 271 9.65 10.56 51.58
CA ARG A 271 10.18 9.50 52.50
C ARG A 271 10.11 8.00 52.09
N LYS A 272 11.25 7.50 51.60
CA LYS A 272 11.85 6.19 51.97
C LYS A 272 12.63 6.35 53.31
N PRO A 273 13.23 5.30 53.90
CA PRO A 273 12.74 3.95 54.22
C PRO A 273 12.95 3.64 55.74
N LYS A 274 12.55 2.44 56.23
CA LYS A 274 13.17 1.85 57.44
C LYS A 274 13.15 0.31 57.38
N ALA A 275 14.17 -0.32 57.96
CA ALA A 275 14.38 -1.77 58.00
C ALA A 275 14.40 -2.28 59.46
N ALA A 276 14.59 -3.60 59.64
CA ALA A 276 14.81 -4.39 60.88
C ALA A 276 13.53 -4.79 61.67
N VAL A 277 13.00 -6.04 61.53
CA VAL A 277 13.25 -7.35 62.22
C VAL A 277 12.58 -7.53 63.60
N PRO A 278 12.33 -8.76 64.14
CA PRO A 278 12.11 -10.11 63.57
C PRO A 278 10.86 -10.84 64.18
N ALA A 279 10.84 -12.19 64.14
CA ALA A 279 9.89 -13.17 64.71
C ALA A 279 8.61 -13.47 63.87
N ALA A 280 8.10 -14.71 63.81
CA ALA A 280 8.49 -15.95 64.51
C ALA A 280 8.84 -17.09 63.53
#